data_AF-A0A9D2N142-F1
#
_entry.id   AF-A0A9D2N142-F1
#
_cell.length_a   1.000
_cell.length_b   1.000
_cell.length_c   1.000
_cell.angle_alpha   90.00
_cell.angle_beta   90.00
_cell.angle_gamma   90.00
#
_symmetry.space_group_name_H-M   'P 1'
#
loop_
_entity.id
_entity.type
_entity.pdbx_description
1 polymer ?
#
loop_
_entity_poly.entity_id
_entity_poly.type
_entity_poly.pdbx_seq_one_letter_code
_entity_poly.pdbx_strand_id
1 'polypeptide(L)'
;MADTLFTIGYSGFSVRTFISTLQKNNITLLADVRSLPYSRRHPDYNQDVLSAVLKEYQIRYQSYAAEFGARQEDRRYYPNGYLDFEQFSKSDPFLSGVRTLAAYTRQGGRAVTQRELEEELLNKYFPNRGQLNLFEKELSLQEYIDAAYKKQNALIGFRI
;
A
#
# COMPACT_ATOMS: atom_id res chain seq x y z
N MET A 1 6.82 12.71 -0.77
CA MET A 1 6.63 11.24 -0.82
C MET A 1 5.20 10.97 -0.37
N ALA A 2 4.39 10.31 -1.20
CA ALA A 2 3.11 9.80 -0.74
C ALA A 2 3.37 8.41 -0.15
N ASP A 3 3.12 8.24 1.14
CA ASP A 3 3.09 6.93 1.79
C ASP A 3 1.89 6.16 1.21
N THR A 4 2.09 5.41 0.12
CA THR A 4 0.99 4.73 -0.59
C THR A 4 0.52 3.50 0.20
N LEU A 5 -0.74 3.51 0.62
CA LEU A 5 -1.43 2.38 1.19
C LEU A 5 -2.32 1.71 0.15
N PHE A 6 -2.28 0.38 0.11
CA PHE A 6 -3.17 -0.43 -0.72
C PHE A 6 -4.26 -1.03 0.15
N THR A 7 -5.48 -1.09 -0.38
CA THR A 7 -6.60 -1.78 0.27
C THR A 7 -6.97 -3.02 -0.53
N ILE A 8 -7.35 -4.08 0.17
CA ILE A 8 -7.77 -5.33 -0.44
C ILE A 8 -8.86 -5.99 0.40
N GLY A 9 -9.95 -6.38 -0.26
CA GLY A 9 -10.98 -7.23 0.33
C GLY A 9 -10.75 -8.70 0.01
N TYR A 10 -11.24 -9.61 0.85
CA TYR A 10 -11.13 -11.06 0.63
C TYR A 10 -12.38 -11.69 0.00
N SER A 11 -13.50 -10.97 -0.07
CA SER A 11 -14.75 -11.50 -0.62
C SER A 11 -14.60 -11.77 -2.12
N GLY A 12 -14.74 -13.03 -2.52
CA GLY A 12 -14.69 -13.44 -3.94
C GLY A 12 -13.32 -13.93 -4.44
N PHE A 13 -12.30 -14.01 -3.57
CA PHE A 13 -10.99 -14.55 -3.94
C PHE A 13 -10.69 -15.85 -3.19
N SER A 14 -9.98 -16.75 -3.86
CA SER A 14 -9.24 -17.81 -3.15
C SER A 14 -8.03 -17.19 -2.45
N VAL A 15 -7.56 -17.83 -1.38
CA VAL A 15 -6.35 -17.38 -0.68
C VAL A 15 -5.14 -17.30 -1.63
N ARG A 16 -5.04 -18.22 -2.59
CA ARG A 16 -3.97 -18.23 -3.60
C ARG A 16 -4.01 -16.99 -4.49
N THR A 17 -5.19 -16.61 -4.98
CA THR A 17 -5.34 -15.40 -5.81
C THR A 17 -5.01 -14.16 -4.98
N PHE A 18 -5.44 -14.12 -3.73
CA PHE A 18 -5.13 -13.04 -2.80
C PHE A 18 -3.62 -12.85 -2.59
N ILE A 19 -2.90 -13.92 -2.27
CA ILE A 19 -1.43 -13.89 -2.15
C ILE A 19 -0.77 -13.42 -3.45
N SER A 20 -1.23 -13.93 -4.60
CA SER A 20 -0.66 -13.53 -5.89
C SER A 20 -0.83 -12.02 -6.15
N THR A 21 -1.95 -11.43 -5.70
CA THR A 21 -2.20 -9.99 -5.82
C THR A 21 -1.26 -9.20 -4.92
N LEU A 22 -1.01 -9.67 -3.69
CA LEU A 22 -0.04 -9.03 -2.78
C LEU A 22 1.37 -9.03 -3.37
N GLN A 23 1.83 -10.17 -3.89
CA GLN A 23 3.16 -10.28 -4.50
C GLN A 23 3.31 -9.41 -5.75
N LYS A 24 2.30 -9.38 -6.63
CA LYS A 24 2.30 -8.51 -7.82
C LYS A 24 2.46 -7.03 -7.50
N ASN A 25 1.98 -6.60 -6.34
CA ASN A 25 2.08 -5.22 -5.87
C ASN A 25 3.25 -5.01 -4.88
N ASN A 26 4.17 -5.98 -4.76
CA ASN A 26 5.32 -5.94 -3.86
C ASN A 26 4.94 -5.64 -2.40
N ILE A 27 3.80 -6.15 -1.94
CA ILE A 27 3.34 -5.94 -0.56
C ILE A 27 4.13 -6.85 0.38
N THR A 28 4.80 -6.25 1.37
CA THR A 28 5.62 -6.95 2.38
C THR A 28 4.95 -7.01 3.75
N LEU A 29 3.85 -6.29 3.95
CA LEU A 29 3.07 -6.24 5.19
C LEU A 29 1.57 -6.20 4.86
N LEU A 30 0.81 -7.16 5.40
CA LEU A 30 -0.64 -7.11 5.46
C LEU A 30 -1.08 -6.64 6.85
N ALA A 31 -1.71 -5.48 6.91
CA ALA A 31 -2.35 -4.95 8.11
C ALA A 31 -3.81 -5.38 8.14
N ASP A 32 -4.17 -6.26 9.07
CA ASP A 32 -5.53 -6.75 9.24
C ASP A 32 -6.31 -5.90 10.24
N VAL A 33 -7.24 -5.09 9.74
CA VAL A 33 -8.06 -4.17 10.55
C VAL A 33 -9.34 -4.82 11.10
N ARG A 34 -9.55 -6.12 10.85
CA ARG A 34 -10.76 -6.81 11.32
C ARG A 34 -10.72 -6.98 12.83
N SER A 35 -11.75 -6.48 13.52
CA SER A 35 -11.88 -6.71 14.97
C SER A 35 -11.94 -8.19 15.34
N LEU A 36 -12.56 -9.01 14.48
CA LEU A 36 -12.55 -10.47 14.60
C LEU A 36 -12.13 -11.05 13.26
N PRO A 37 -10.84 -11.42 13.09
CA PRO A 37 -10.31 -12.02 11.87
C PRO A 37 -10.68 -13.51 11.76
N TYR A 38 -11.98 -13.81 11.87
CA TYR A 38 -12.54 -15.15 11.81
C TYR A 38 -13.78 -15.19 10.91
N SER A 39 -13.86 -16.18 10.03
CA SER A 39 -14.97 -16.42 9.13
C SER A 39 -15.25 -17.90 8.96
N ARG A 40 -16.48 -18.33 9.27
CA ARG A 40 -16.93 -19.71 9.00
C ARG A 40 -17.05 -20.01 7.50
N ARG A 41 -17.35 -19.00 6.68
CA ARG A 41 -17.55 -19.16 5.23
C ARG A 41 -16.22 -19.16 4.47
N HIS A 42 -15.21 -18.49 5.01
CA HIS A 42 -13.89 -18.34 4.41
C HIS A 42 -12.80 -18.70 5.43
N PRO A 43 -12.69 -19.98 5.83
CA PRO A 43 -11.76 -20.42 6.88
C PRO A 43 -10.29 -20.16 6.54
N ASP A 44 -9.93 -20.12 5.26
CA ASP A 44 -8.57 -19.79 4.79
C ASP A 44 -8.15 -18.36 5.16
N TYR A 45 -9.11 -17.48 5.44
CA TYR A 45 -8.89 -16.10 5.87
C TYR A 45 -8.98 -15.92 7.39
N ASN A 46 -9.08 -17.02 8.14
CA ASN A 46 -8.90 -16.97 9.59
C ASN A 46 -7.45 -16.59 9.90
N GLN A 47 -7.26 -15.80 10.96
CA GLN A 47 -5.96 -15.25 11.33
C GLN A 47 -4.83 -16.29 11.30
N ASP A 48 -4.99 -17.42 11.98
CA ASP A 48 -3.93 -18.42 12.12
C ASP A 48 -3.53 -19.04 10.78
N VAL A 49 -4.53 -19.32 9.93
CA VAL A 49 -4.33 -19.91 8.60
C VAL A 49 -3.68 -18.89 7.67
N LEU A 50 -4.24 -17.68 7.61
CA LEU A 50 -3.75 -16.63 6.72
C LEU A 50 -2.33 -16.18 7.11
N SER A 51 -2.06 -16.05 8.41
CA SER A 51 -0.72 -15.68 8.91
C SER A 51 0.33 -16.73 8.54
N ALA A 52 0.00 -18.01 8.69
CA ALA A 52 0.89 -19.11 8.30
C ALA A 52 1.20 -19.07 6.80
N VAL A 53 0.17 -18.94 5.96
CA VAL A 53 0.33 -18.87 4.50
C VAL A 53 1.16 -17.65 4.10
N LEU A 54 0.87 -16.46 4.62
CA LEU A 54 1.62 -15.24 4.29
C LEU A 54 3.11 -15.34 4.65
N LYS A 55 3.43 -16.01 5.77
CA LYS A 55 4.80 -16.22 6.23
C LYS A 55 5.62 -17.04 5.23
N GLU A 56 5.03 -18.03 4.57
CA GLU A 56 5.69 -18.81 3.51
C GLU A 56 6.12 -17.94 2.32
N TYR A 57 5.38 -16.86 2.07
CA TYR A 57 5.66 -15.89 1.01
C TYR A 57 6.43 -14.66 1.49
N GLN A 58 6.98 -14.69 2.71
CA GLN A 58 7.73 -13.57 3.33
C GLN A 58 6.91 -12.28 3.47
N ILE A 59 5.58 -12.41 3.53
CA ILE A 59 4.68 -11.29 3.81
C ILE A 59 4.38 -11.30 5.30
N ARG A 60 4.70 -10.21 5.99
CA ARG A 60 4.34 -10.07 7.40
C ARG A 60 2.84 -9.88 7.54
N TYR A 61 2.26 -10.58 8.51
CA TYR A 61 0.88 -10.36 8.95
C TYR A 61 0.89 -9.65 10.29
N GLN A 62 0.11 -8.58 10.41
CA GLN A 62 -0.07 -7.86 11.68
C GLN A 62 -1.54 -7.51 11.87
N SER A 63 -2.10 -7.89 13.02
CA SER A 63 -3.43 -7.43 13.43
C SER A 63 -3.33 -5.98 13.92
N TYR A 64 -4.30 -5.18 13.48
CA TYR A 64 -4.57 -3.81 13.94
C TYR A 64 -6.02 -3.70 14.44
N ALA A 65 -6.55 -4.76 15.03
CA ALA A 65 -7.92 -4.80 15.55
C ALA A 65 -8.17 -3.73 16.62
N ALA A 66 -7.18 -3.45 17.47
CA ALA A 66 -7.29 -2.45 18.52
C ALA A 66 -7.26 -1.02 17.96
N GLU A 67 -6.42 -0.78 16.95
CA GLU A 67 -6.18 0.55 16.39
C GLU A 67 -7.22 0.95 15.35
N PHE A 68 -7.73 0.00 14.56
CA PHE A 68 -8.58 0.27 13.40
C PHE A 68 -9.88 -0.55 13.34
N GLY A 69 -10.08 -1.47 14.29
CA GLY A 69 -11.27 -2.30 14.33
C GLY A 69 -12.55 -1.53 14.64
N ALA A 70 -13.68 -1.99 14.08
CA ALA A 70 -15.00 -1.41 14.35
C ALA A 70 -15.59 -1.77 15.73
N ARG A 71 -14.96 -2.71 16.45
CA ARG A 71 -15.32 -3.11 17.82
C ARG A 71 -14.21 -2.70 18.77
N GLN A 72 -14.51 -1.68 19.56
CA GLN A 72 -13.65 -1.07 20.57
C GLN A 72 -14.22 -1.37 21.95
N GLU A 73 -13.34 -1.53 22.93
CA GLU A 73 -13.74 -1.86 24.31
C GLU A 73 -14.34 -0.65 25.03
N ASP A 74 -13.80 0.54 24.76
CA ASP A 74 -14.23 1.77 25.42
C ASP A 74 -15.58 2.26 24.88
N ARG A 75 -16.58 2.24 25.75
CA ARG A 75 -17.96 2.63 25.45
C ARG A 75 -18.13 4.11 25.18
N ARG A 76 -17.16 4.96 25.53
CA ARG A 76 -17.20 6.40 25.20
C ARG A 76 -17.35 6.66 23.70
N TYR A 77 -16.80 5.76 22.87
CA TYR A 77 -16.86 5.84 21.42
C TYR A 77 -18.19 5.33 20.85
N TYR A 78 -19.17 5.00 21.69
CA TYR A 78 -20.48 4.47 21.30
C TYR A 78 -21.63 5.39 21.74
N PRO A 79 -21.61 6.71 21.43
CA PRO A 79 -22.63 7.64 21.89
C PRO A 79 -24.05 7.25 21.44
N ASN A 80 -24.16 6.58 20.29
CA ASN A 80 -25.44 6.16 19.69
C ASN A 80 -25.56 4.63 19.57
N GLY A 81 -24.78 3.87 20.34
CA GLY A 81 -24.80 2.40 20.31
C GLY A 81 -24.00 1.75 19.16
N TYR A 82 -23.42 2.56 18.26
CA TYR A 82 -22.43 2.14 17.26
C TYR A 82 -21.14 2.96 17.41
N LEU A 83 -20.03 2.43 16.90
CA LEU A 83 -18.75 3.12 16.97
C LEU A 83 -18.80 4.43 16.18
N ASP A 84 -18.54 5.54 16.85
CA ASP A 84 -18.29 6.83 16.23
C ASP A 84 -16.84 6.85 15.72
N PHE A 85 -16.68 6.59 14.42
CA PHE A 85 -15.37 6.58 13.76
C PHE A 85 -14.70 7.95 13.77
N GLU A 86 -15.46 9.04 13.71
CA GLU A 86 -14.88 10.37 13.71
C GLU A 86 -14.24 10.65 15.07
N GLN A 87 -14.94 10.28 16.16
CA GLN A 87 -14.41 10.38 17.51
C GLN A 87 -13.24 9.42 17.73
N PHE A 88 -13.36 8.16 17.28
CA PHE A 88 -12.32 7.16 17.49
C PHE A 88 -11.06 7.43 16.68
N SER A 89 -11.16 8.02 15.48
CA SER A 89 -10.00 8.41 14.67
C SER A 89 -9.08 9.44 15.35
N LYS A 90 -9.60 10.15 16.35
CA LYS A 90 -8.88 11.14 17.16
C LYS A 90 -8.27 10.53 18.43
N SER A 91 -8.47 9.23 18.68
CA SER A 91 -7.98 8.53 19.88
C SER A 91 -6.50 8.15 19.79
N ASP A 92 -5.86 7.97 20.95
CA ASP A 92 -4.47 7.53 21.03
C ASP A 92 -4.20 6.18 20.34
N PRO A 93 -5.04 5.14 20.51
CA PRO A 93 -4.86 3.87 19.80
C PRO A 93 -4.84 4.04 18.28
N PHE A 94 -5.81 4.76 17.73
CA PHE A 94 -5.90 4.99 16.28
C PHE A 94 -4.67 5.75 15.76
N LEU A 95 -4.32 6.87 16.41
CA LEU A 95 -3.18 7.69 16.01
C LEU A 95 -1.85 6.93 16.18
N SER A 96 -1.76 6.05 17.17
CA SER A 96 -0.61 5.14 17.33
C SER A 96 -0.49 4.17 16.17
N GLY A 97 -1.59 3.54 15.76
CA GLY A 97 -1.62 2.67 14.58
C GLY A 97 -1.16 3.39 13.31
N VAL A 98 -1.63 4.62 13.09
CA VAL A 98 -1.22 5.45 11.94
C VAL A 98 0.28 5.72 11.97
N ARG A 99 0.84 6.11 13.13
CA ARG A 99 2.29 6.34 13.28
C ARG A 99 3.10 5.08 12.99
N THR A 100 2.65 3.93 13.50
CA THR A 100 3.30 2.64 13.26
C THR A 100 3.31 2.28 11.77
N LEU A 101 2.17 2.40 11.08
CA LEU A 101 2.11 2.15 9.63
C LEU A 101 2.98 3.13 8.83
N ALA A 102 2.97 4.41 9.18
CA ALA A 102 3.82 5.42 8.54
C ALA A 102 5.32 5.19 8.81
N ALA A 103 5.68 4.59 9.94
CA ALA A 103 7.06 4.16 10.18
C ALA A 103 7.44 2.96 9.29
N TYR A 104 6.52 2.01 9.09
CA TYR A 104 6.74 0.87 8.21
C TYR A 104 6.91 1.26 6.74
N THR A 105 6.14 2.23 6.23
CA THR A 105 6.30 2.72 4.85
C THR A 105 7.68 3.35 4.65
N ARG A 106 8.21 4.02 5.68
CA ARG A 106 9.54 4.65 5.66
C ARG A 106 10.70 3.67 5.86
N GLN A 107 10.50 2.61 6.63
CA GLN A 107 11.54 1.59 6.90
C GLN A 107 11.58 0.46 5.86
N GLY A 108 10.45 0.18 5.19
CA GLY A 108 10.34 -0.84 4.14
C GLY A 108 10.46 -0.30 2.72
N GLY A 109 10.40 1.02 2.53
CA GLY A 109 10.72 1.66 1.27
C GLY A 109 12.22 1.91 1.17
N ARG A 110 12.87 1.45 0.11
CA ARG A 110 14.14 2.01 -0.34
C ARG A 110 13.94 3.53 -0.36
N ALA A 111 14.71 4.29 0.43
CA ALA A 111 14.63 5.75 0.43
C ALA A 111 15.19 6.25 -0.90
N VAL A 112 14.36 6.21 -1.94
CA VAL A 112 14.69 6.69 -3.27
C VAL A 112 14.47 8.20 -3.25
N THR A 113 15.54 8.94 -3.41
CA THR A 113 15.50 10.40 -3.56
C THR A 113 14.74 10.75 -4.84
N GLN A 114 14.24 11.99 -4.92
CA GLN A 114 13.58 12.49 -6.13
C GLN A 114 14.46 12.26 -7.39
N ARG A 115 15.77 12.47 -7.24
CA ARG A 115 16.75 12.30 -8.31
C ARG A 115 16.89 10.85 -8.78
N GLU A 116 16.93 9.89 -7.86
CA GLU A 116 16.99 8.48 -8.20
C GLU A 116 15.70 7.98 -8.87
N LEU A 117 14.55 8.52 -8.45
CA LEU A 117 13.25 8.19 -9.05
C LEU A 117 13.14 8.73 -10.48
N GLU A 118 13.63 9.94 -10.71
CA GLU A 118 13.76 10.53 -12.04
C GLU A 118 14.73 9.73 -12.93
N GLU A 119 15.88 9.31 -12.41
CA GLU A 119 16.83 8.47 -13.15
C GLU A 119 16.24 7.11 -13.53
N GLU A 120 15.50 6.46 -12.63
CA GLU A 120 14.79 5.20 -12.94
C GLU A 120 13.70 5.39 -14.02
N LEU A 121 12.91 6.46 -13.92
CA LEU A 121 11.90 6.81 -14.93
C LEU A 121 12.54 7.07 -16.29
N LEU A 122 13.63 7.81 -16.32
CA LEU A 122 14.39 8.09 -17.53
C LEU A 122 14.99 6.81 -18.13
N ASN A 123 15.56 5.92 -17.32
CA ASN A 123 16.10 4.64 -17.79
C ASN A 123 15.00 3.73 -18.35
N LYS A 124 13.80 3.77 -17.76
CA LYS A 124 12.65 2.97 -18.18
C LYS A 124 12.05 3.44 -19.51
N TYR A 125 11.89 4.75 -19.69
CA TYR A 125 11.15 5.32 -20.84
C TYR A 125 12.02 5.90 -21.94
N PHE A 126 13.24 6.31 -21.59
CA PHE A 126 14.21 6.94 -22.49
C PHE A 126 15.63 6.38 -22.24
N PRO A 127 15.84 5.05 -22.44
CA PRO A 127 17.14 4.42 -22.21
C PRO A 127 18.24 4.94 -23.15
N ASN A 128 17.86 5.40 -24.36
CA ASN A 128 18.78 5.92 -25.38
C ASN A 128 18.92 7.45 -25.35
N ARG A 129 18.48 8.13 -24.28
CA ARG A 129 18.63 9.59 -24.15
C ARG A 129 20.12 9.99 -24.23
N GLY A 130 20.44 11.04 -24.97
CA GLY A 130 21.82 11.52 -25.18
C GLY A 130 22.63 10.73 -26.22
N GLN A 131 22.02 9.79 -26.95
CA GLN A 131 22.59 9.30 -28.20
C GLN A 131 22.36 10.35 -29.30
N LEU A 132 23.43 10.72 -30.00
CA LEU A 132 23.35 11.63 -31.14
C LEU A 132 22.56 10.98 -32.27
N ASN A 133 21.32 11.44 -32.45
CA ASN A 133 20.47 11.05 -33.57
C ASN A 133 20.39 12.18 -34.58
N LEU A 134 20.61 11.88 -35.86
CA LEU A 134 20.63 12.86 -36.95
C LEU A 134 19.25 13.50 -37.23
N PHE A 135 18.17 12.91 -36.72
CA PHE A 135 16.79 13.21 -37.11
C PHE A 135 15.89 13.69 -35.97
N GLU A 136 16.38 13.73 -34.73
CA GLU A 136 15.56 14.07 -33.55
C GLU A 136 16.13 15.27 -32.80
N LYS A 137 15.23 16.16 -32.38
CA LYS A 137 15.57 17.31 -31.54
C LYS A 137 15.84 16.81 -30.12
N GLU A 138 17.04 17.03 -29.59
CA GLU A 138 17.32 16.70 -28.19
C GLU A 138 16.46 17.55 -27.25
N LEU A 139 15.66 16.88 -26.42
CA LEU A 139 14.92 17.48 -25.32
C LEU A 139 15.88 17.77 -24.16
N SER A 140 15.59 18.79 -23.37
CA SER A 140 16.29 19.02 -22.12
C SER A 140 16.01 17.90 -21.12
N LEU A 141 16.89 17.75 -20.12
CA LEU A 141 16.72 16.75 -19.06
C LEU A 141 15.35 16.88 -18.36
N GLN A 142 14.91 18.11 -18.11
CA GLN A 142 13.61 18.38 -17.48
C GLN A 142 12.44 17.94 -18.37
N GLU A 143 12.51 18.19 -19.68
CA GLU A 143 11.46 17.76 -20.61
C GLU A 143 11.37 16.24 -20.72
N TYR A 144 12.50 15.53 -20.67
CA TYR A 144 12.50 14.07 -20.61
C TYR A 144 11.87 13.55 -19.31
N ILE A 145 12.16 14.19 -18.17
CA ILE A 145 11.57 13.86 -16.88
C ILE A 145 10.05 14.04 -16.94
N ASP A 146 9.57 15.19 -17.41
CA ASP A 146 8.14 15.48 -17.52
C ASP A 146 7.43 14.50 -18.47
N ALA A 147 8.05 14.15 -19.59
CA ALA A 147 7.53 13.15 -20.52
C ALA A 147 7.50 11.74 -19.91
N ALA A 148 8.49 11.39 -19.10
CA ALA A 148 8.55 10.10 -18.40
C ALA A 148 7.45 10.01 -17.34
N TYR A 149 7.21 11.08 -16.59
CA TYR A 149 6.08 11.18 -15.66
C TYR A 149 4.74 11.05 -16.37
N LYS A 150 4.53 11.73 -17.50
CA LYS A 150 3.31 11.58 -18.31
C LYS A 150 3.07 10.14 -18.77
N LYS A 151 4.11 9.45 -19.25
CA LYS A 151 4.05 8.03 -19.65
C LYS A 151 3.72 7.11 -18.47
N GLN A 152 4.36 7.33 -17.32
CA GLN A 152 4.10 6.57 -16.09
C GLN A 152 2.67 6.76 -15.60
N ASN A 153 2.18 8.01 -15.58
CA ASN A 153 0.83 8.36 -15.13
C ASN A 153 -0.25 7.72 -16.02
N ALA A 154 -0.03 7.66 -17.34
CA ALA A 154 -0.94 6.99 -18.26
C ALA A 154 -1.08 5.48 -17.98
N LEU A 155 -0.01 4.80 -17.54
CA LEU A 155 -0.05 3.36 -17.24
C LEU A 155 -0.79 3.02 -15.93
N ILE A 156 -0.76 3.92 -14.95
CA ILE A 156 -1.47 3.74 -13.67
C ILE A 156 -2.91 4.27 -13.70
N GLY A 157 -3.41 4.64 -14.88
CA GLY A 157 -4.77 5.14 -15.06
C GLY A 157 -4.99 6.57 -14.53
N PHE A 158 -3.92 7.29 -14.18
CA PHE A 158 -3.99 8.67 -13.74
C PHE A 158 -4.01 9.59 -14.97
N ARG A 159 -5.16 10.25 -15.20
CA ARG A 159 -5.30 11.28 -16.24
C ARG A 159 -5.01 12.65 -15.62
N ILE A 160 -4.01 13.35 -16.16
CA ILE A 160 -3.77 14.79 -15.92
C ILE A 160 -4.63 15.57 -16.90
#